data_AF-A0AA38PIR0-F1
#
_entry.id   AF-A0AA38PIR0-F1
#
_cell.length_a   1.000
_cell.length_b   1.000
_cell.length_c   1.000
_cell.angle_alpha   90.00
_cell.angle_beta   90.00
_cell.angle_gamma   90.00
#
_symmetry.space_group_name_H-M   'P 1'
#
loop_
_entity.id
_entity.type
_entity.pdbx_description
1 polymer ?
#
loop_
_entity_poly.entity_id
_entity_poly.type
_entity_poly.pdbx_seq_one_letter_code
_entity_poly.pdbx_strand_id
1 'polypeptide(L)'
;MQKECVLLVELMHSELERLRARAGVVAKKREMLSKSAGGSHRKEDLGSPDKWAPCDAVQFGAVMRQFEQDISELKASTEKQNEDIRALNLKILAAGTRREEIARFNKAKSDNEFLKMLKSRTLGPEHLENQTQLRRNIRTMRTKVEQLEDQLRAHKKRLSEVNSGRPTLRPPSLDTIHRTYRNIDIALQQQGDEVAQLNARLHKLDLNVPTRNSLTARDPRLPSFSPHSRPSIITPDVAVTTAAALNAERSA
;
A
#
# COMPACT_ATOMS: atom_id res chain seq x y z
N MET A 1 7.77 -20.66 105.59
CA MET A 1 7.18 -21.89 105.02
C MET A 1 5.65 -21.85 105.00
N GLN A 2 4.90 -22.22 106.05
CA GLN A 2 3.42 -22.31 105.94
C GLN A 2 2.72 -20.99 105.57
N LYS A 3 3.12 -19.87 106.18
CA LYS A 3 2.54 -18.54 105.87
C LYS A 3 2.81 -18.08 104.43
N GLU A 4 3.99 -18.38 103.91
CA GLU A 4 4.37 -18.04 102.53
C GLU A 4 3.62 -18.90 101.51
N CYS A 5 3.38 -20.19 101.83
CA CYS A 5 2.55 -21.05 101.00
C CYS A 5 1.09 -20.56 100.96
N VAL A 6 0.53 -20.11 102.08
CA VAL A 6 -0.84 -19.54 102.12
C VAL A 6 -0.92 -18.27 101.29
N LEU A 7 0.03 -17.33 101.45
CA LEU A 7 0.10 -16.10 100.65
C LEU A 7 0.24 -16.39 99.15
N LEU A 8 1.02 -17.40 98.78
CA LEU A 8 1.18 -17.82 97.38
C LEU A 8 -0.12 -18.39 96.80
N VAL A 9 -0.84 -19.22 97.57
CA VAL A 9 -2.13 -19.79 97.15
C VAL A 9 -3.18 -18.69 96.98
N GLU A 10 -3.23 -17.72 97.90
CA GLU A 10 -4.14 -16.57 97.81
C GLU A 10 -3.81 -15.68 96.61
N LEU A 11 -2.52 -15.42 96.35
CA LEU A 11 -2.06 -14.66 95.18
C LEU A 11 -2.46 -15.37 93.88
N MET A 12 -2.14 -16.67 93.76
CA MET A 12 -2.51 -17.48 92.60
C MET A 12 -4.02 -17.52 92.38
N HIS A 13 -4.82 -17.63 93.45
CA HIS A 13 -6.27 -17.58 93.36
C HIS A 13 -6.75 -16.22 92.81
N SER A 14 -6.20 -15.10 93.29
CA SER A 14 -6.54 -13.76 92.81
C SER A 14 -6.15 -13.53 91.33
N GLU A 15 -5.05 -14.13 90.89
CA GLU A 15 -4.57 -14.04 89.51
C GLU A 15 -5.43 -14.91 88.58
N LEU A 16 -5.81 -16.12 89.01
CA LEU A 16 -6.71 -16.99 88.28
C LEU A 16 -8.11 -16.37 88.12
N GLU A 17 -8.64 -15.71 89.15
CA GLU A 17 -9.92 -14.99 89.04
C GLU A 17 -9.81 -13.79 88.09
N ARG A 18 -8.70 -13.03 88.13
CA ARG A 18 -8.43 -11.97 87.14
C ARG A 18 -8.32 -12.51 85.71
N LEU A 19 -7.66 -13.65 85.53
CA LEU A 19 -7.55 -14.32 84.23
C LEU A 19 -8.91 -14.81 83.74
N ARG A 20 -9.73 -15.41 84.61
CA ARG A 20 -11.09 -15.85 84.30
C ARG A 20 -11.98 -14.68 83.88
N ALA A 21 -11.91 -13.56 84.59
CA ALA A 21 -12.64 -12.34 84.22
C ALA A 21 -12.22 -11.82 82.83
N ARG A 22 -10.91 -11.74 82.57
CA ARG A 22 -10.38 -11.33 81.24
C ARG A 22 -10.77 -12.32 80.14
N ALA A 23 -10.70 -13.63 80.40
CA ALA A 23 -11.12 -14.66 79.46
C ALA A 23 -12.60 -14.53 79.12
N GLY A 24 -13.46 -14.22 80.10
CA GLY A 24 -14.87 -13.95 79.88
C GLY A 24 -15.13 -12.72 79.00
N VAL A 25 -14.37 -11.63 79.19
CA VAL A 25 -14.44 -10.43 78.33
C VAL A 25 -13.99 -10.75 76.90
N VAL A 26 -12.90 -11.48 76.74
CA VAL A 26 -12.38 -11.89 75.43
C VAL A 26 -13.35 -12.82 74.72
N ALA A 27 -13.96 -13.77 75.43
CA ALA A 27 -14.95 -14.69 74.88
C ALA A 27 -16.18 -13.93 74.34
N LYS A 28 -16.72 -12.99 75.12
CA LYS A 28 -17.84 -12.13 74.67
C LYS A 28 -17.46 -11.29 73.47
N LYS A 29 -16.26 -10.70 73.46
CA LYS A 29 -15.78 -9.90 72.33
C LYS A 29 -15.60 -10.76 71.06
N ARG A 30 -15.06 -11.96 71.21
CA ARG A 30 -14.93 -12.93 70.11
C ARG A 30 -16.30 -13.31 69.55
N GLU A 31 -17.28 -13.56 70.41
CA GLU A 31 -18.63 -13.91 69.98
C GLU A 31 -19.28 -12.76 69.18
N MET A 32 -19.15 -11.52 69.65
CA MET A 32 -19.65 -10.35 68.92
C MET A 32 -18.98 -10.18 67.55
N LEU A 33 -17.66 -10.34 67.47
CA LEU A 33 -16.90 -10.23 66.21
C LEU A 33 -17.08 -11.43 65.29
N SER A 34 -17.58 -12.56 65.82
CA SER A 34 -17.85 -13.77 65.03
C SER A 34 -19.17 -13.74 64.28
N LYS A 35 -20.04 -12.77 64.60
CA LYS A 35 -21.31 -12.58 63.92
C LYS A 35 -21.06 -11.85 62.60
N SER A 36 -21.64 -12.37 61.52
CA SER A 36 -21.66 -11.69 60.22
C SER A 36 -22.44 -10.38 60.36
N ALA A 37 -22.00 -9.34 59.65
CA ALA A 37 -22.65 -8.03 59.67
C ALA A 37 -24.04 -8.07 59.00
N GLY A 38 -24.33 -9.11 58.21
CA GLY A 38 -25.60 -9.26 57.50
C GLY A 38 -25.69 -8.29 56.32
N GLY A 39 -25.51 -8.82 55.11
CA GLY A 39 -25.53 -8.04 53.89
C GLY A 39 -25.64 -8.92 52.65
N SER A 40 -25.84 -8.31 51.48
CA SER A 40 -25.87 -9.04 50.21
C SER A 40 -24.47 -9.43 49.72
N HIS A 41 -23.42 -8.87 50.35
CA HIS A 41 -22.00 -9.06 50.01
C HIS A 41 -21.73 -8.85 48.52
N ARG A 42 -22.36 -7.82 47.95
CA ARG A 42 -22.21 -7.44 46.54
C ARG A 42 -21.18 -6.33 46.37
N LYS A 43 -20.76 -6.08 45.13
CA LYS A 43 -19.85 -4.98 44.76
C LYS A 43 -20.33 -3.61 45.29
N GLU A 44 -21.64 -3.39 45.27
CA GLU A 44 -22.30 -2.16 45.74
C GLU A 44 -22.12 -1.93 47.25
N ASP A 45 -21.93 -3.00 48.02
CA ASP A 45 -21.82 -2.96 49.48
C ASP A 45 -20.39 -2.68 49.97
N LEU A 46 -19.40 -2.73 49.08
CA LEU A 46 -17.99 -2.54 49.46
C LEU A 46 -17.71 -1.14 50.06
N GLY A 47 -18.49 -0.13 49.65
CA GLY A 47 -18.36 1.23 50.17
C GLY A 47 -18.95 1.46 51.56
N SER A 48 -19.66 0.49 52.14
CA SER A 48 -20.35 0.62 53.43
C SER A 48 -19.66 -0.24 54.50
N PRO A 49 -18.92 0.34 55.46
CA PRO A 49 -18.19 -0.42 56.47
C PRO A 49 -19.12 -1.22 57.41
N ASP A 50 -20.35 -0.76 57.61
CA ASP A 50 -21.35 -1.40 58.48
C ASP A 50 -21.84 -2.76 57.97
N LYS A 51 -21.58 -3.07 56.70
CA LYS A 51 -22.01 -4.32 56.04
C LYS A 51 -20.95 -5.42 56.06
N TRP A 52 -19.80 -5.18 56.69
CA TRP A 52 -18.66 -6.10 56.71
C TRP A 52 -18.19 -6.38 58.13
N ALA A 53 -18.23 -7.64 58.54
CA ALA A 53 -17.59 -8.10 59.76
C ALA A 53 -16.29 -8.87 59.46
N PRO A 54 -15.39 -9.05 60.43
CA PRO A 54 -14.17 -9.85 60.26
C PRO A 54 -14.44 -11.29 59.79
N CYS A 55 -15.61 -11.85 60.08
CA CYS A 55 -16.02 -13.17 59.60
C CYS A 55 -16.39 -13.21 58.11
N ASP A 56 -16.70 -12.07 57.50
CA ASP A 56 -17.07 -11.95 56.08
C ASP A 56 -15.82 -11.76 55.18
N ALA A 57 -14.61 -11.99 55.72
CA ALA A 57 -13.34 -11.75 55.03
C ALA A 57 -13.19 -12.55 53.72
N VAL A 58 -13.76 -13.74 53.63
CA VAL A 58 -13.70 -14.57 52.42
C VAL A 58 -14.56 -13.96 51.32
N GLN A 59 -15.77 -13.50 51.66
CA GLN A 59 -16.70 -12.83 50.77
C GLN A 59 -16.14 -11.48 50.32
N PHE A 60 -15.52 -10.73 51.24
CA PHE A 60 -14.84 -9.48 50.94
C PHE A 60 -13.70 -9.70 49.93
N GLY A 61 -12.88 -10.73 50.15
CA GLY A 61 -11.82 -11.12 49.21
C GLY A 61 -12.35 -11.50 47.83
N ALA A 62 -13.50 -12.17 47.76
CA ALA A 62 -14.14 -12.50 46.48
C ALA A 62 -14.60 -11.24 45.73
N VAL A 63 -15.22 -10.28 46.41
CA VAL A 63 -15.62 -8.99 45.81
C VAL A 63 -14.39 -8.19 45.35
N MET A 64 -13.31 -8.17 46.14
CA MET A 64 -12.06 -7.50 45.76
C MET A 64 -11.43 -8.08 44.49
N ARG A 65 -11.45 -9.41 44.33
CA ARG A 65 -10.98 -10.04 43.08
C ARG A 65 -11.83 -9.66 41.87
N GLN A 66 -13.14 -9.50 42.05
CA GLN A 66 -13.98 -9.03 40.96
C GLN A 66 -13.65 -7.58 40.57
N PHE A 67 -13.34 -6.71 41.54
CA PHE A 67 -12.87 -5.35 41.23
C PHE A 67 -11.48 -5.34 40.57
N GLU A 68 -10.59 -6.24 40.99
CA GLU A 68 -9.29 -6.43 40.32
C GLU A 68 -9.48 -6.80 38.84
N GLN A 69 -10.43 -7.69 38.55
CA GLN A 69 -10.81 -8.03 37.18
C GLN A 69 -11.39 -6.81 36.44
N ASP A 70 -12.37 -6.11 37.01
CA ASP A 70 -12.98 -4.93 36.39
C ASP A 70 -11.92 -3.84 36.08
N ILE A 71 -10.99 -3.60 37.01
CA ILE A 71 -9.89 -2.63 36.82
C ILE A 71 -8.97 -3.08 35.69
N SER A 72 -8.69 -4.38 35.57
CA SER A 72 -7.85 -4.92 34.51
C SER A 72 -8.52 -4.78 33.14
N GLU A 73 -9.82 -5.07 33.06
CA GLU A 73 -10.62 -4.87 31.84
C GLU A 73 -10.71 -3.39 31.45
N LEU A 74 -10.90 -2.50 32.43
CA LEU A 74 -10.95 -1.06 32.19
C LEU A 74 -9.61 -0.51 31.70
N LYS A 75 -8.49 -0.99 32.26
CA LYS A 75 -7.13 -0.65 31.78
C LYS A 75 -6.92 -1.10 30.33
N ALA A 76 -7.28 -2.33 30.00
CA ALA A 76 -7.16 -2.85 28.63
C ALA A 76 -8.02 -2.05 27.64
N SER A 77 -9.24 -1.69 28.03
CA SER A 77 -10.12 -0.83 27.23
C SER A 77 -9.52 0.57 27.01
N THR A 78 -8.94 1.16 28.06
CA THR A 78 -8.29 2.47 27.99
C THR A 78 -7.07 2.46 27.07
N GLU A 79 -6.27 1.39 27.11
CA GLU A 79 -5.11 1.22 26.22
C GLU A 79 -5.53 1.14 24.76
N LYS A 80 -6.55 0.32 24.45
CA LYS A 80 -7.13 0.23 23.11
C LYS A 80 -7.67 1.58 22.61
N GLN A 81 -8.39 2.31 23.45
CA GLN A 81 -8.89 3.65 23.10
C GLN A 81 -7.75 4.61 22.81
N ASN A 82 -6.65 4.55 23.56
CA ASN A 82 -5.47 5.36 23.29
C ASN A 82 -4.81 5.01 21.96
N GLU A 83 -4.75 3.73 21.59
CA GLU A 83 -4.27 3.29 20.28
C GLU A 83 -5.16 3.82 19.14
N ASP A 84 -6.48 3.71 19.29
CA ASP A 84 -7.44 4.21 18.33
C ASP A 84 -7.33 5.74 18.15
N ILE A 85 -7.14 6.49 19.24
CA ILE A 85 -6.91 7.93 19.20
C ILE A 85 -5.60 8.26 18.48
N ARG A 86 -4.51 7.53 18.73
CA ARG A 86 -3.24 7.73 18.01
C ARG A 86 -3.40 7.46 16.52
N ALA A 87 -4.08 6.37 16.15
CA ALA A 87 -4.35 6.04 14.75
C ALA A 87 -5.22 7.10 14.06
N LEU A 88 -6.23 7.63 14.77
CA LEU A 88 -7.07 8.71 14.27
C LEU A 88 -6.28 10.01 14.08
N ASN A 89 -5.41 10.37 15.01
CA ASN A 89 -4.54 11.54 14.90
C ASN A 89 -3.60 11.43 13.68
N LEU A 90 -3.04 10.25 13.43
CA LEU A 90 -2.23 10.00 12.23
C LEU A 90 -3.05 10.21 10.94
N LYS A 91 -4.28 9.71 10.91
CA LYS A 91 -5.19 9.90 9.76
C LYS A 91 -5.58 11.37 9.57
N ILE A 92 -5.81 12.11 10.66
CA ILE A 92 -6.08 13.56 10.60
C ILE A 92 -4.88 14.30 10.03
N LEU A 93 -3.67 13.98 10.47
CA LEU A 93 -2.45 14.59 9.93
C LEU A 93 -2.31 14.33 8.42
N ALA A 94 -2.49 13.07 7.99
CA ALA A 94 -2.44 12.70 6.58
C ALA A 94 -3.56 13.34 5.73
N ALA A 95 -4.75 13.51 6.30
CA ALA A 95 -5.83 14.25 5.66
C ALA A 95 -5.50 15.75 5.57
N GLY A 96 -4.87 16.31 6.60
CA GLY A 96 -4.39 17.68 6.64
C GLY A 96 -3.36 17.97 5.55
N THR A 97 -2.36 17.12 5.39
CA THR A 97 -1.34 17.25 4.34
C THR A 97 -1.96 17.16 2.95
N ARG A 98 -2.84 16.17 2.70
CA ARG A 98 -3.58 16.06 1.43
C ARG A 98 -4.44 17.30 1.15
N ARG A 99 -5.10 17.84 2.17
CA ARG A 99 -5.90 19.07 2.03
C ARG A 99 -5.03 20.25 1.63
N GLU A 100 -3.85 20.39 2.22
CA GLU A 100 -2.88 21.43 1.84
C GLU A 100 -2.34 21.22 0.43
N GLU A 101 -2.02 19.98 0.04
CA GLU A 101 -1.62 19.64 -1.32
C GLU A 101 -2.72 20.00 -2.31
N ILE A 102 -3.98 19.63 -2.05
CA ILE A 102 -5.13 20.00 -2.88
C ILE A 102 -5.27 21.52 -2.97
N ALA A 103 -5.08 22.26 -1.87
CA ALA A 103 -5.11 23.72 -1.89
C ALA A 103 -3.98 24.31 -2.75
N ARG A 104 -2.76 23.76 -2.64
CA ARG A 104 -1.61 24.13 -3.49
C ARG A 104 -1.89 23.81 -4.95
N PHE A 105 -2.43 22.63 -5.25
CA PHE A 105 -2.84 22.22 -6.59
C PHE A 105 -3.93 23.12 -7.17
N ASN A 106 -4.95 23.48 -6.40
CA ASN A 106 -6.00 24.38 -6.84
C ASN A 106 -5.47 25.79 -7.12
N LYS A 107 -4.59 26.30 -6.25
CA LYS A 107 -3.91 27.59 -6.47
C LYS A 107 -3.00 27.55 -7.71
N ALA A 108 -2.29 26.45 -7.92
CA ALA A 108 -1.47 26.25 -9.10
C ALA A 108 -2.33 26.04 -10.36
N LYS A 109 -3.50 25.41 -10.26
CA LYS A 109 -4.44 25.25 -11.39
C LYS A 109 -4.98 26.59 -11.90
N SER A 110 -5.12 27.60 -11.04
CA SER A 110 -5.44 28.97 -11.47
C SER A 110 -4.25 29.70 -12.12
N ASP A 111 -3.04 29.16 -12.01
CA ASP A 111 -1.86 29.71 -12.68
C ASP A 111 -1.74 29.18 -14.11
N ASN A 112 -1.71 30.10 -15.08
CA ASN A 112 -1.68 29.80 -16.50
C ASN A 112 -0.35 29.16 -16.94
N GLU A 113 0.75 29.43 -16.23
CA GLU A 113 2.05 28.78 -16.48
C GLU A 113 2.06 27.34 -15.98
N PHE A 114 1.46 27.08 -14.82
CA PHE A 114 1.33 25.74 -14.28
C PHE A 114 0.36 24.88 -15.10
N LEU A 115 -0.70 25.46 -15.69
CA LEU A 115 -1.56 24.79 -16.66
C LEU A 115 -0.80 24.41 -17.94
N LYS A 116 0.10 25.27 -18.44
CA LYS A 116 0.98 24.94 -19.57
C LYS A 116 1.96 23.83 -19.22
N MET A 117 2.54 23.86 -18.01
CA MET A 117 3.46 22.85 -17.48
C MET A 117 2.76 21.51 -17.19
N LEU A 118 1.53 21.53 -16.68
CA LEU A 118 0.71 20.33 -16.52
C LEU A 118 0.34 19.76 -17.88
N LYS A 119 -0.09 20.57 -18.87
CA LYS A 119 -0.37 20.06 -20.23
C LYS A 119 0.85 19.47 -20.92
N SER A 120 2.05 20.01 -20.68
CA SER A 120 3.29 19.43 -21.20
C SER A 120 3.76 18.19 -20.41
N ARG A 121 3.23 17.95 -19.21
CA ARG A 121 3.62 16.84 -18.31
C ARG A 121 2.54 15.76 -18.13
N THR A 122 1.27 16.04 -18.42
CA THR A 122 0.16 15.08 -18.42
C THR A 122 0.16 14.19 -19.65
N LEU A 123 0.82 14.62 -20.72
CA LEU A 123 1.40 13.69 -21.68
C LEU A 123 2.91 13.70 -21.48
N GLY A 124 3.40 12.86 -20.58
CA GLY A 124 4.80 12.47 -20.62
C GLY A 124 5.17 11.98 -22.04
N PRO A 125 6.43 12.09 -22.47
CA PRO A 125 6.86 11.66 -23.80
C PRO A 125 6.39 10.23 -24.13
N GLU A 126 6.38 9.35 -23.13
CA GLU A 126 5.84 7.99 -23.21
C GLU A 126 4.33 7.95 -23.51
N HIS A 127 3.51 8.76 -22.85
CA HIS A 127 2.07 8.81 -23.11
C HIS A 127 1.74 9.43 -24.47
N LEU A 128 2.56 10.36 -24.95
CA LEU A 128 2.42 10.96 -26.28
C LEU A 128 2.82 9.97 -27.39
N GLU A 129 3.87 9.18 -27.15
CA GLU A 129 4.26 8.06 -28.00
C GLU A 129 3.16 6.98 -28.03
N ASN A 130 2.65 6.58 -26.86
CA ASN A 130 1.55 5.61 -26.75
C ASN A 130 0.28 6.11 -27.43
N GLN A 131 -0.08 7.39 -27.28
CA GLN A 131 -1.20 7.97 -27.99
C GLN A 131 -0.99 7.95 -29.52
N THR A 132 0.22 8.26 -29.97
CA THR A 132 0.57 8.25 -31.40
C THR A 132 0.52 6.84 -31.97
N GLN A 133 1.04 5.86 -31.23
CA GLN A 133 0.99 4.44 -31.57
C GLN A 133 -0.45 3.94 -31.63
N LEU A 134 -1.28 4.28 -30.64
CA LEU A 134 -2.69 3.90 -30.62
C LEU A 134 -3.45 4.51 -31.81
N ARG A 135 -3.18 5.77 -32.15
CA ARG A 135 -3.75 6.41 -33.36
C ARG A 135 -3.31 5.71 -34.65
N ARG A 136 -2.05 5.28 -34.75
CA ARG A 136 -1.57 4.48 -35.90
C ARG A 136 -2.29 3.14 -35.97
N ASN A 137 -2.38 2.42 -34.85
CA ASN A 137 -3.06 1.13 -34.77
C ASN A 137 -4.54 1.23 -35.16
N ILE A 138 -5.25 2.26 -34.69
CA ILE A 138 -6.64 2.51 -35.08
C ILE A 138 -6.77 2.73 -36.58
N ARG A 139 -5.88 3.52 -37.20
CA ARG A 139 -5.88 3.72 -38.66
C ARG A 139 -5.65 2.41 -39.40
N THR A 140 -4.64 1.64 -39.02
CA THR A 140 -4.35 0.33 -39.63
C THR A 140 -5.53 -0.63 -39.49
N MET A 141 -6.18 -0.67 -38.33
CA MET A 141 -7.34 -1.52 -38.10
C MET A 141 -8.53 -1.07 -38.96
N ARG A 142 -8.78 0.23 -39.09
CA ARG A 142 -9.82 0.78 -39.97
C ARG A 142 -9.58 0.41 -41.43
N THR A 143 -8.34 0.54 -41.93
CA THR A 143 -7.98 0.11 -43.29
C THR A 143 -8.18 -1.39 -43.50
N LYS A 144 -7.86 -2.22 -42.51
CA LYS A 144 -8.12 -3.67 -42.59
C LYS A 144 -9.62 -3.99 -42.62
N VAL A 145 -10.43 -3.29 -41.82
CA VAL A 145 -11.89 -3.43 -41.85
C VAL A 145 -12.44 -3.06 -43.23
N GLU A 146 -12.00 -1.94 -43.80
CA GLU A 146 -12.39 -1.50 -45.15
C GLU A 146 -11.98 -2.53 -46.23
N GLN A 147 -10.76 -3.07 -46.15
CA GLN A 147 -10.32 -4.16 -47.04
C GLN A 147 -11.18 -5.42 -46.91
N LEU A 148 -11.55 -5.81 -45.70
CA LEU A 148 -12.41 -6.97 -45.46
C LEU A 148 -13.84 -6.72 -45.97
N GLU A 149 -14.37 -5.51 -45.80
CA GLU A 149 -15.66 -5.11 -46.36
C GLU A 149 -15.65 -5.18 -47.88
N ASP A 150 -14.60 -4.69 -48.53
CA ASP A 150 -14.45 -4.74 -49.99
C ASP A 150 -14.28 -6.16 -50.51
N GLN A 151 -13.51 -7.01 -49.81
CA GLN A 151 -13.41 -8.44 -50.14
C GLN A 151 -14.77 -9.14 -49.99
N LEU A 152 -15.52 -8.85 -48.92
CA LEU A 152 -16.84 -9.42 -48.70
C LEU A 152 -17.83 -8.97 -49.79
N ARG A 153 -17.80 -7.70 -50.20
CA ARG A 153 -18.57 -7.20 -51.34
C ARG A 153 -18.18 -7.90 -52.64
N ALA A 154 -16.88 -8.09 -52.89
CA ALA A 154 -16.39 -8.79 -54.07
C ALA A 154 -16.82 -10.26 -54.08
N HIS A 155 -16.77 -10.95 -52.94
CA HIS A 155 -17.26 -12.32 -52.80
C HIS A 155 -18.77 -12.43 -52.95
N LYS A 156 -19.54 -11.50 -52.38
CA LYS A 156 -21.00 -11.43 -52.58
C LYS A 156 -21.35 -11.22 -54.05
N LYS A 157 -20.62 -10.34 -54.74
CA LYS A 157 -20.78 -10.11 -56.18
C LYS A 157 -20.49 -11.39 -56.98
N ARG A 158 -19.35 -12.04 -56.74
CA ARG A 158 -19.01 -13.33 -57.37
C ARG A 158 -20.06 -14.40 -57.09
N LEU A 159 -20.56 -14.51 -55.86
CA LEU A 159 -21.61 -15.45 -55.49
C LEU A 159 -22.92 -15.17 -56.24
N SER A 160 -23.29 -13.90 -56.42
CA SER A 160 -24.46 -13.51 -57.22
C SER A 160 -24.30 -13.83 -58.71
N GLU A 161 -23.10 -13.68 -59.27
CA GLU A 161 -22.77 -14.04 -60.65
C GLU A 161 -22.83 -15.56 -60.87
N VAL A 162 -22.39 -16.35 -59.87
CA VAL A 162 -22.51 -17.82 -59.88
C VAL A 162 -23.98 -18.24 -59.75
N ASN A 163 -24.73 -17.67 -58.79
CA ASN A 163 -26.14 -18.02 -58.55
C ASN A 163 -27.07 -17.60 -59.71
N SER A 164 -26.72 -16.56 -60.47
CA SER A 164 -27.47 -16.13 -61.67
C SER A 164 -27.18 -16.96 -62.92
N GLY A 165 -26.40 -18.04 -62.81
CA GLY A 165 -26.20 -19.03 -63.87
C GLY A 165 -25.28 -18.59 -65.01
N ARG A 166 -24.56 -17.46 -64.86
CA ARG A 166 -23.52 -17.02 -65.80
C ARG A 166 -22.17 -16.92 -65.09
N PRO A 167 -21.46 -18.04 -64.86
CA PRO A 167 -20.08 -17.98 -64.41
C PRO A 167 -19.23 -17.33 -65.51
N THR A 168 -18.85 -16.06 -65.34
CA THR A 168 -17.89 -15.36 -66.21
C THR A 168 -16.44 -15.75 -65.91
N LEU A 169 -16.22 -16.96 -65.36
CA LEU A 169 -14.90 -17.58 -65.23
C LEU A 169 -14.43 -18.06 -66.61
N ARG A 170 -14.25 -17.12 -67.54
CA ARG A 170 -13.47 -17.34 -68.74
C ARG A 170 -12.01 -17.32 -68.30
N PRO A 171 -11.18 -18.33 -68.65
CA PRO A 171 -9.75 -18.24 -68.41
C PRO A 171 -9.23 -16.93 -69.02
N PRO A 172 -8.37 -16.18 -68.30
CA PRO A 172 -7.80 -14.95 -68.82
C PRO A 172 -7.13 -15.23 -70.16
N SER A 173 -7.30 -14.34 -71.13
CA SER A 173 -6.68 -14.52 -72.45
C SER A 173 -5.15 -14.51 -72.33
N LEU A 174 -4.46 -15.20 -73.24
CA LEU A 174 -2.99 -15.20 -73.31
C LEU A 174 -2.41 -13.77 -73.38
N ASP A 175 -3.09 -12.86 -74.08
CA ASP A 175 -2.74 -11.42 -74.12
C ASP A 175 -2.83 -10.77 -72.73
N THR A 176 -3.84 -11.12 -71.93
CA THR A 176 -3.97 -10.62 -70.54
C THR A 176 -2.80 -11.11 -69.70
N ILE A 177 -2.43 -12.39 -69.83
CA ILE A 177 -1.30 -12.99 -69.12
C ILE A 177 0.02 -12.30 -69.52
N HIS A 178 0.28 -12.14 -70.82
CA HIS A 178 1.50 -11.48 -71.31
C HIS A 178 1.59 -10.00 -70.87
N ARG A 179 0.46 -9.27 -70.89
CA ARG A 179 0.40 -7.90 -70.35
C ARG A 179 0.68 -7.85 -68.86
N THR A 180 0.14 -8.79 -68.09
CA THR A 180 0.44 -8.86 -66.65
C THR A 180 1.92 -9.15 -66.39
N TYR A 181 2.54 -10.07 -67.13
CA TYR A 181 4.00 -10.32 -67.00
C TYR A 181 4.81 -9.07 -67.32
N ARG A 182 4.52 -8.39 -68.43
CA ARG A 182 5.22 -7.15 -68.79
C ARG A 182 5.04 -6.05 -67.75
N ASN A 183 3.85 -5.91 -67.18
CA ASN A 183 3.60 -4.94 -66.11
C ASN A 183 4.35 -5.30 -64.81
N ILE A 184 4.44 -6.59 -64.48
CA ILE A 184 5.21 -7.08 -63.33
C ILE A 184 6.70 -6.81 -63.55
N ASP A 185 7.24 -7.08 -64.75
CA ASP A 185 8.63 -6.80 -65.08
C ASP A 185 8.96 -5.30 -64.95
N ILE A 186 8.07 -4.43 -65.46
CA ILE A 186 8.23 -2.98 -65.33
C ILE A 186 8.22 -2.56 -63.85
N ALA A 187 7.31 -3.12 -63.04
CA ALA A 187 7.24 -2.83 -61.62
C ALA A 187 8.48 -3.33 -60.86
N LEU A 188 9.00 -4.51 -61.20
CA LEU A 188 10.23 -5.06 -60.64
C LEU A 188 11.44 -4.18 -60.99
N GLN A 189 11.52 -3.71 -62.24
CA GLN A 189 12.59 -2.82 -62.66
C GLN A 189 12.53 -1.48 -61.90
N GLN A 190 11.33 -0.89 -61.75
CA GLN A 190 11.13 0.32 -60.95
C GLN A 190 11.53 0.14 -59.49
N GLN A 191 11.12 -0.96 -58.84
CA GLN A 191 11.53 -1.25 -57.46
C GLN A 191 13.05 -1.49 -57.35
N GLY A 192 13.66 -2.14 -58.34
CA GLY A 192 15.11 -2.31 -58.43
C GLY A 192 15.84 -0.96 -58.48
N ASP A 193 15.36 -0.04 -59.31
CA ASP A 193 15.90 1.32 -59.44
C ASP A 193 15.75 2.11 -58.13
N GLU A 194 14.62 1.99 -57.43
CA GLU A 194 14.39 2.60 -56.12
C GLU A 194 15.36 2.07 -55.06
N VAL A 195 15.58 0.74 -55.00
CA VAL A 195 16.53 0.12 -54.08
C VAL A 195 17.96 0.55 -54.41
N ALA A 196 18.34 0.61 -55.68
CA ALA A 196 19.66 1.08 -56.11
C ALA A 196 19.89 2.54 -55.70
N GLN A 197 18.87 3.40 -55.88
CA GLN A 197 18.92 4.79 -55.43
C GLN A 197 19.05 4.90 -53.91
N LEU A 198 18.31 4.08 -53.15
CA LEU A 198 18.39 4.05 -51.70
C LEU A 198 19.77 3.59 -51.22
N ASN A 199 20.33 2.56 -51.86
CA ASN A 199 21.66 2.06 -51.54
C ASN A 199 22.75 3.11 -51.85
N ALA A 200 22.63 3.81 -52.98
CA ALA A 200 23.53 4.92 -53.31
C ALA A 200 23.42 6.07 -52.29
N ARG A 201 22.23 6.35 -51.75
CA ARG A 201 22.05 7.32 -50.65
C ARG A 201 22.66 6.82 -49.35
N LEU A 202 22.52 5.54 -49.03
CA LEU A 202 23.12 4.93 -47.85
C LEU A 202 24.65 5.00 -47.90
N HIS A 203 25.27 4.72 -49.05
CA HIS A 203 26.71 4.86 -49.25
C HIS A 203 27.22 6.31 -49.14
N LYS A 204 26.35 7.30 -49.38
CA LYS A 204 26.68 8.73 -49.19
C LYS A 204 26.53 9.19 -47.74
N LEU A 205 25.86 8.42 -46.88
CA LEU A 205 25.79 8.70 -45.45
C LEU A 205 27.06 8.17 -44.80
N ASP A 206 28.02 9.07 -44.58
CA ASP A 206 29.23 8.77 -43.82
C ASP A 206 28.86 8.51 -42.34
N LEU A 207 28.82 7.24 -41.97
CA LEU A 207 28.48 6.80 -40.61
C LEU A 207 29.68 6.86 -39.64
N ASN A 208 30.81 7.43 -40.06
CA ASN A 208 31.89 7.80 -39.15
C ASN A 208 31.45 9.00 -38.29
N VAL A 209 30.60 8.72 -37.30
CA VAL A 209 30.48 9.57 -36.11
C VAL A 209 31.81 9.45 -35.38
N PRO A 210 32.62 10.52 -35.27
CA PRO A 210 33.84 10.44 -34.48
C PRO A 210 33.43 10.11 -33.04
N THR A 211 33.84 8.93 -32.58
CA THR A 211 33.83 8.59 -31.15
C THR A 211 34.55 9.72 -30.44
N ARG A 212 33.84 10.37 -29.53
CA ARG A 212 34.22 11.62 -28.86
C ARG A 212 35.39 11.40 -27.90
N ASN A 213 36.58 11.10 -28.43
CA ASN A 213 37.85 11.00 -27.72
C ASN A 213 38.83 12.10 -28.17
N SER A 214 38.34 13.33 -28.31
CA SER A 214 39.20 14.51 -28.37
C SER A 214 38.88 15.41 -27.18
N LEU A 215 39.46 15.04 -26.04
CA LEU A 215 39.70 15.94 -24.94
C LEU A 215 40.99 16.70 -25.26
N THR A 216 40.90 17.89 -25.87
CA THR A 216 41.85 19.02 -25.66
C THR A 216 41.52 20.16 -26.63
N ALA A 217 40.60 21.05 -26.23
CA ALA A 217 40.57 22.48 -26.55
C ALA A 217 39.19 23.01 -26.15
N ARG A 218 39.02 23.34 -24.86
CA ARG A 218 37.80 24.01 -24.38
C ARG A 218 38.04 25.51 -24.37
N ASP A 219 37.09 26.25 -24.92
CA ASP A 219 37.11 27.72 -25.05
C ASP A 219 37.32 28.41 -23.69
N PRO A 220 38.32 29.30 -23.54
CA PRO A 220 38.69 29.95 -22.28
C PRO A 220 37.65 30.94 -21.73
N ARG A 221 36.53 31.18 -22.43
CA ARG A 221 35.47 32.11 -21.97
C ARG A 221 34.38 31.47 -21.11
N LEU A 222 34.42 30.15 -20.90
CA LEU A 222 33.40 29.45 -20.10
C LEU A 222 33.85 29.29 -18.63
N PRO A 223 32.97 29.50 -17.63
CA PRO A 223 33.33 29.36 -16.22
C PRO A 223 33.78 27.93 -15.89
N SER A 224 34.94 27.82 -15.26
CA SER A 224 35.49 26.57 -14.72
C SER A 224 34.60 26.08 -13.57
N PHE A 225 33.85 25.00 -13.81
CA PHE A 225 33.23 24.25 -12.72
C PHE A 225 34.27 23.30 -12.11
N SER A 226 34.70 23.61 -10.89
CA SER A 226 35.50 22.70 -10.07
C SER A 226 34.65 21.47 -9.69
N PRO A 227 35.16 20.23 -9.82
CA PRO A 227 34.38 19.01 -9.64
C PRO A 227 34.31 18.59 -8.16
N HIS A 228 34.14 19.52 -7.23
CA HIS A 228 34.19 19.24 -5.78
C HIS A 228 32.97 19.82 -5.04
N SER A 229 31.77 19.74 -5.64
CA SER A 229 30.52 19.85 -4.87
C SER A 229 29.32 19.41 -5.71
N ARG A 230 29.18 18.12 -5.98
CA ARG A 230 27.87 17.47 -6.17
C ARG A 230 27.95 16.06 -5.61
N PRO A 231 27.20 15.71 -4.55
CA PRO A 231 27.10 14.33 -4.12
C PRO A 231 26.34 13.56 -5.22
N SER A 232 27.02 12.57 -5.79
CA SER A 232 26.38 11.53 -6.60
C SER A 232 25.52 10.69 -5.67
N ILE A 233 24.21 10.99 -5.61
CA ILE A 233 23.23 10.07 -5.06
C ILE A 233 22.98 9.03 -6.15
N ILE A 234 23.91 8.10 -6.27
CA ILE A 234 23.66 6.80 -6.88
C ILE A 234 23.72 5.84 -5.71
N THR A 235 22.57 5.41 -5.21
CA THR A 235 22.48 4.34 -4.23
C THR A 235 22.74 3.02 -4.99
N PRO A 236 23.89 2.34 -4.79
CA PRO A 236 24.21 1.12 -5.52
C PRO A 236 23.29 -0.05 -5.18
N ASP A 237 22.61 0.00 -4.04
CA ASP A 237 21.86 -1.11 -3.47
C ASP A 237 20.52 -1.37 -4.20
N VAL A 238 19.87 -0.31 -4.69
CA VAL A 238 18.56 -0.45 -5.36
C VAL A 238 18.71 -1.07 -6.74
N ALA A 239 19.78 -0.73 -7.48
CA ALA A 239 20.05 -1.29 -8.81
C ALA A 239 20.42 -2.78 -8.74
N VAL A 240 21.17 -3.19 -7.71
CA VAL A 240 21.52 -4.61 -7.48
C VAL A 240 20.28 -5.40 -7.03
N THR A 241 19.47 -4.83 -6.13
CA THR A 241 18.25 -5.47 -5.63
C THR A 241 17.18 -5.61 -6.72
N THR A 242 17.01 -4.61 -7.59
CA THR A 242 16.07 -4.70 -8.73
C THR A 242 16.56 -5.65 -9.81
N ALA A 243 17.87 -5.71 -10.08
CA ALA A 243 18.43 -6.70 -11.02
C ALA A 243 18.28 -8.14 -10.49
N ALA A 244 18.47 -8.36 -9.19
CA ALA A 244 18.26 -9.67 -8.56
C ALA A 244 16.79 -10.11 -8.58
N ALA A 245 15.86 -9.20 -8.30
CA ALA A 245 14.42 -9.48 -8.37
C ALA A 245 13.95 -9.85 -9.78
N LEU A 246 14.43 -9.13 -10.82
CA LEU A 246 14.10 -9.42 -12.21
C LEU A 246 14.67 -10.77 -12.70
N ASN A 247 15.84 -11.19 -12.21
CA ASN A 247 16.40 -12.50 -12.55
C ASN A 247 15.69 -13.66 -11.82
N ALA A 248 15.17 -13.43 -10.62
CA ALA A 248 14.36 -14.40 -9.91
C ALA A 248 13.01 -14.64 -10.61
N GLU A 249 12.36 -13.59 -11.12
CA GLU A 249 11.11 -13.73 -11.90
C GLU A 249 11.30 -14.43 -13.25
N ARG A 250 12.48 -14.34 -13.88
CA ARG A 250 12.78 -15.03 -15.14
C ARG A 250 13.12 -16.51 -14.99
N SER A 251 13.37 -16.98 -13.76
CA SER A 251 13.83 -18.34 -13.48
C SER A 251 12.75 -19.23 -12.84
N ALA A 252 11.53 -18.70 -12.66
CA ALA A 252 10.34 -19.42 -12.20
C ALA A 252 9.40 -19.72 -13.38
#